data_AF-A0AAD4NGR8-F1
#
_entry.id   AF-A0AAD4NGR8-F1
#
_cell.length_a   1.000
_cell.length_b   1.000
_cell.length_c   1.000
_cell.angle_alpha   90.00
_cell.angle_beta   90.00
_cell.angle_gamma   90.00
#
_symmetry.space_group_name_H-M   'P 1'
#
loop_
_entity.id
_entity.type
_entity.pdbx_description
1 polymer ?
#
loop_
_entity_poly.entity_id
_entity_poly.type
_entity_poly.pdbx_seq_one_letter_code
_entity_poly.pdbx_strand_id
1 'polypeptide(L)'
;MLAEWSDWGPCIWLKGANPRWQRSYFEQLLPGRTGCRQHVFFKLLSDRWGIAFSNFYNYLRDVTLSEAQCGQCSYQQSCGRQCHRRGTLETVNPLFVAERLCAGVDQSMSCVSKQVDGHCRLWPNPNIALPNVTESMHEIINGLEYLSCVPEGTQCRCCCHPFVPNPVTFRCELKPQFILN
;
A
#
# COMPACT_ATOMS: atom_id res chain seq x y z
N MET A 1 30.79 9.12 -6.20
CA MET A 1 29.43 9.57 -5.85
C MET A 1 28.47 8.44 -6.20
N LEU A 2 28.14 7.58 -5.25
CA LEU A 2 27.34 6.37 -5.51
C LEU A 2 26.02 6.52 -4.76
N ALA A 3 24.92 6.62 -5.48
CA ALA A 3 23.59 6.75 -4.91
C ALA A 3 23.32 5.58 -3.94
N GLU A 4 23.12 5.90 -2.65
CA GLU A 4 22.77 4.94 -1.59
C GLU A 4 21.38 4.33 -1.80
N TRP A 5 20.53 5.04 -2.54
CA TRP A 5 19.13 4.73 -2.82
C TRP A 5 18.91 4.52 -4.31
N SER A 6 17.94 3.67 -4.65
CA SER A 6 17.42 3.58 -6.01
C SER A 6 16.68 4.85 -6.40
N ASP A 7 16.51 5.06 -7.70
CA ASP A 7 15.49 5.98 -8.18
C ASP A 7 14.12 5.55 -7.64
N TRP A 8 13.20 6.51 -7.58
CA TRP A 8 11.81 6.21 -7.26
C TRP A 8 11.22 5.30 -8.33
N GLY A 9 10.71 4.16 -7.89
CA GLY A 9 10.04 3.20 -8.76
C GLY A 9 8.78 3.76 -9.41
N PRO A 10 8.20 2.99 -10.34
CA PRO A 10 6.90 3.36 -10.89
C PRO A 10 5.81 3.34 -9.82
N CYS A 11 4.71 4.02 -10.11
CA CYS A 11 3.50 3.92 -9.31
C CYS A 11 2.96 2.49 -9.28
N ILE A 12 2.82 1.97 -8.06
CA ILE A 12 2.18 0.69 -7.79
C ILE A 12 0.68 0.94 -7.66
N TRP A 13 -0.12 0.18 -8.40
CA TRP A 13 -1.56 0.34 -8.40
C TRP A 13 -2.31 -0.97 -8.66
N LEU A 14 -3.57 -0.99 -8.24
CA LEU A 14 -4.39 -2.20 -8.21
C LEU A 14 -4.74 -2.68 -9.62
N LYS A 15 -5.27 -1.81 -10.49
CA LYS A 15 -5.72 -2.16 -11.85
C LYS A 15 -5.90 -0.91 -12.72
N GLY A 16 -6.11 -1.10 -14.02
CA GLY A 16 -6.41 -0.03 -14.98
C GLY A 16 -5.63 -0.22 -16.29
N ALA A 17 -5.52 0.86 -17.08
CA ALA A 17 -4.97 0.80 -18.43
C ALA A 17 -3.46 0.50 -18.51
N ASN A 18 -2.68 0.77 -17.45
CA ASN A 18 -1.26 0.45 -17.45
C ASN A 18 -1.06 -1.06 -17.29
N PRO A 19 -0.43 -1.76 -18.25
CA PRO A 19 -0.23 -3.22 -18.18
C PRO A 19 0.56 -3.67 -16.95
N ARG A 20 1.38 -2.78 -16.35
CA ARG A 20 2.09 -3.07 -15.09
C ARG A 20 1.11 -3.38 -13.96
N TRP A 21 -0.05 -2.75 -13.93
CA TRP A 21 -1.03 -2.92 -12.86
C TRP A 21 -1.76 -4.26 -12.89
N GLN A 22 -1.62 -5.02 -13.99
CA GLN A 22 -2.11 -6.41 -14.06
C GLN A 22 -1.17 -7.41 -13.37
N ARG A 23 0.06 -6.99 -13.06
CA ARG A 23 1.06 -7.85 -12.40
C ARG A 23 0.81 -7.94 -10.90
N SER A 24 1.44 -8.94 -10.26
CA SER A 24 1.49 -9.03 -8.80
C SER A 24 2.21 -7.83 -8.20
N TYR A 25 1.96 -7.53 -6.91
CA TYR A 25 2.58 -6.41 -6.20
C TYR A 25 4.11 -6.33 -6.40
N PHE A 26 4.83 -7.42 -6.11
CA PHE A 26 6.30 -7.45 -6.18
C PHE A 26 6.83 -7.25 -7.62
N GLU A 27 6.05 -7.64 -8.64
CA GLU A 27 6.42 -7.45 -10.04
C GLU A 27 6.13 -6.04 -10.57
N GLN A 28 5.44 -5.19 -9.79
CA GLN A 28 5.29 -3.77 -10.10
C GLN A 28 6.52 -2.96 -9.64
N LEU A 29 7.26 -3.45 -8.63
CA LEU A 29 8.43 -2.78 -8.07
C LEU A 29 9.52 -2.50 -9.12
N LEU A 30 10.30 -1.44 -8.93
CA LEU A 30 11.40 -1.08 -9.84
C LEU A 30 12.33 -2.29 -10.06
N PRO A 31 12.51 -2.77 -11.31
CA PRO A 31 13.39 -3.88 -11.61
C PRO A 31 14.86 -3.45 -11.67
N GLY A 32 15.74 -4.41 -11.97
CA GLY A 32 17.16 -4.16 -12.18
C GLY A 32 17.97 -4.23 -10.89
N ARG A 33 19.29 -4.19 -11.03
CA ARG A 33 20.23 -4.41 -9.92
C ARG A 33 19.96 -3.44 -8.78
N THR A 34 19.64 -2.19 -9.09
CA THR A 34 19.40 -1.09 -8.13
C THR A 34 17.96 -1.02 -7.64
N GLY A 35 17.00 -1.69 -8.29
CA GLY A 35 15.60 -1.53 -7.98
C GLY A 35 15.12 -2.38 -6.80
N CYS A 36 14.04 -1.91 -6.17
CA CYS A 36 13.41 -2.58 -5.03
C CYS A 36 13.07 -4.05 -5.28
N ARG A 37 12.74 -4.45 -6.52
CA ARG A 37 12.38 -5.84 -6.84
C ARG A 37 13.49 -6.83 -6.53
N GLN A 38 14.75 -6.42 -6.67
CA GLN A 38 15.89 -7.29 -6.40
C GLN A 38 16.46 -7.10 -5.00
N HIS A 39 15.90 -6.17 -4.21
CA HIS A 39 16.33 -5.91 -2.85
C HIS A 39 16.05 -7.13 -1.94
N VAL A 40 17.00 -7.45 -1.05
CA VAL A 40 16.95 -8.66 -0.22
C VAL A 40 15.67 -8.74 0.62
N PHE A 41 15.22 -7.61 1.16
CA PHE A 41 13.98 -7.53 1.92
C PHE A 41 12.77 -7.99 1.09
N PHE A 42 12.58 -7.45 -0.11
CA PHE A 42 11.43 -7.79 -0.95
C PHE A 42 11.52 -9.20 -1.53
N LYS A 43 12.73 -9.72 -1.78
CA LYS A 43 12.91 -11.14 -2.13
C LYS A 43 12.46 -12.05 -1.00
N LEU A 44 12.93 -11.80 0.23
CA LEU A 44 12.50 -12.59 1.40
C LEU A 44 10.99 -12.49 1.65
N LEU A 45 10.42 -11.28 1.50
CA LEU A 45 8.96 -11.11 1.61
C LEU A 45 8.21 -11.90 0.54
N SER A 46 8.66 -11.82 -0.70
CA SER A 46 8.06 -12.54 -1.83
C SER A 46 8.19 -14.05 -1.67
N ASP A 47 9.36 -14.54 -1.25
CA ASP A 47 9.61 -15.98 -1.12
C ASP A 47 8.82 -16.60 0.04
N ARG A 48 8.71 -15.89 1.18
CA ARG A 48 8.03 -16.42 2.37
C ARG A 48 6.52 -16.15 2.39
N TRP A 49 6.11 -14.95 1.98
CA TRP A 49 4.74 -14.46 2.10
C TRP A 49 4.12 -14.05 0.76
N GLY A 50 4.74 -14.38 -0.37
CA GLY A 50 4.26 -13.98 -1.71
C GLY A 50 2.81 -14.37 -1.99
N ILE A 51 2.39 -15.55 -1.54
CA ILE A 51 1.00 -16.01 -1.68
C ILE A 51 0.05 -15.18 -0.81
N ALA A 52 0.41 -14.93 0.46
CA ALA A 52 -0.39 -14.09 1.36
C ALA A 52 -0.55 -12.66 0.81
N PHE A 53 0.54 -12.05 0.34
CA PHE A 53 0.51 -10.75 -0.32
C PHE A 53 -0.34 -10.78 -1.59
N SER A 54 -0.25 -11.84 -2.40
CA SER A 54 -1.06 -11.96 -3.62
C SER A 54 -2.55 -12.08 -3.30
N ASN A 55 -2.92 -12.85 -2.27
CA ASN A 55 -4.31 -12.98 -1.83
C ASN A 55 -4.86 -11.64 -1.33
N PHE A 56 -4.10 -10.94 -0.48
CA PHE A 56 -4.44 -9.60 -0.02
C PHE A 56 -4.59 -8.61 -1.19
N TYR A 57 -3.61 -8.57 -2.09
CA TYR A 57 -3.61 -7.62 -3.21
C TYR A 57 -4.72 -7.89 -4.21
N ASN A 58 -5.01 -9.17 -4.50
CA ASN A 58 -6.10 -9.56 -5.37
C ASN A 58 -7.47 -9.25 -4.75
N TYR A 59 -7.62 -9.43 -3.44
CA TYR A 59 -8.81 -9.00 -2.74
C TYR A 59 -9.05 -7.50 -2.89
N LEU A 60 -8.04 -6.68 -2.61
CA LEU A 60 -8.15 -5.21 -2.78
C LEU A 60 -8.51 -4.84 -4.21
N ARG A 61 -7.89 -5.49 -5.20
CA ARG A 61 -8.18 -5.29 -6.62
C ARG A 61 -9.62 -5.63 -6.99
N ASP A 62 -10.20 -6.67 -6.39
CA ASP A 62 -11.59 -7.08 -6.64
C ASP A 62 -12.62 -6.14 -5.98
N VAL A 63 -12.37 -5.72 -4.74
CA VAL A 63 -13.32 -4.85 -4.04
C VAL A 63 -13.25 -3.41 -4.53
N THR A 64 -12.09 -2.91 -4.96
CA THR A 64 -11.97 -1.56 -5.51
C THR A 64 -12.55 -1.51 -6.93
N LEU A 65 -13.52 -0.64 -7.18
CA LEU A 65 -14.12 -0.41 -8.49
C LEU A 65 -13.31 0.59 -9.32
N SER A 66 -12.72 1.60 -8.67
CA SER A 66 -11.89 2.62 -9.34
C SER A 66 -10.72 2.00 -10.12
N GLU A 67 -10.58 2.40 -11.38
CA GLU A 67 -9.40 2.07 -12.20
C GLU A 67 -8.33 3.15 -12.12
N ALA A 68 -8.73 4.43 -12.05
CA ALA A 68 -7.80 5.53 -11.83
C ALA A 68 -7.23 5.48 -10.40
N GLN A 69 -6.01 5.98 -10.25
CA GLN A 69 -5.35 6.12 -8.95
C GLN A 69 -6.15 7.08 -8.05
N CYS A 70 -6.40 6.66 -6.81
CA CYS A 70 -7.31 7.33 -5.90
C CYS A 70 -6.94 7.01 -4.44
N GLY A 71 -7.64 7.64 -3.50
CA GLY A 71 -7.61 7.26 -2.10
C GLY A 71 -6.29 7.56 -1.39
N GLN A 72 -5.37 8.30 -2.02
CA GLN A 72 -3.96 8.37 -1.60
C GLN A 72 -3.32 6.98 -1.44
N CYS A 73 -3.75 6.00 -2.25
CA CYS A 73 -3.38 4.60 -2.12
C CYS A 73 -2.24 4.16 -3.06
N SER A 74 -1.93 4.92 -4.12
CA SER A 74 -0.84 4.58 -5.05
C SER A 74 0.46 5.24 -4.60
N TYR A 75 1.51 4.44 -4.52
CA TYR A 75 2.81 4.87 -4.04
C TYR A 75 3.95 4.42 -4.96
N GLN A 76 5.06 5.12 -4.82
CA GLN A 76 6.35 4.77 -5.37
C GLN A 76 7.25 4.30 -4.24
N GLN A 77 8.13 3.34 -4.53
CA GLN A 77 9.13 2.88 -3.58
C GLN A 77 10.55 3.16 -4.07
N SER A 78 11.43 3.50 -3.15
CA SER A 78 12.87 3.60 -3.35
C SER A 78 13.56 2.72 -2.31
N CYS A 79 14.61 2.00 -2.72
CA CYS A 79 15.31 1.05 -1.86
C CYS A 79 16.79 1.38 -1.72
N GLY A 80 17.28 1.36 -0.48
CA GLY A 80 18.68 1.53 -0.13
C GLY A 80 19.50 0.25 -0.31
N ARG A 81 20.83 0.36 -0.37
CA ARG A 81 21.74 -0.78 -0.59
C ARG A 81 22.78 -1.03 0.51
N GLN A 82 22.92 -0.12 1.47
CA GLN A 82 23.86 -0.27 2.58
C GLN A 82 23.19 0.07 3.90
N CYS A 83 23.47 -0.72 4.93
CA CYS A 83 23.13 -0.38 6.30
C CYS A 83 24.00 0.81 6.75
N HIS A 84 23.50 2.03 6.71
CA HIS A 84 24.16 3.20 7.30
C HIS A 84 23.30 3.81 8.40
N ARG A 85 23.94 4.03 9.57
CA ARG A 85 23.36 4.79 10.68
C ARG A 85 23.20 6.24 10.21
N ARG A 86 21.96 6.70 10.03
CA ARG A 86 21.70 8.13 9.81
C ARG A 86 21.69 8.82 11.18
N GLY A 87 22.73 9.59 11.47
CA GLY A 87 22.77 10.51 12.63
C GLY A 87 22.90 9.86 14.02
N THR A 88 23.06 10.73 15.01
CA THR A 88 23.12 10.43 16.44
C THR A 88 21.72 10.07 16.96
N LEU A 89 21.40 8.77 17.04
CA LEU A 89 20.28 8.15 17.81
C LEU A 89 18.86 8.69 17.44
N GLU A 90 17.86 7.94 16.96
CA GLU A 90 17.25 6.75 17.58
C GLU A 90 16.44 5.87 16.60
N THR A 91 16.49 6.10 15.28
CA THR A 91 15.69 5.32 14.32
C THR A 91 16.55 4.75 13.20
N VAL A 92 16.93 3.48 13.35
CA VAL A 92 17.47 2.68 12.24
C VAL A 92 16.26 2.23 11.41
N ASN A 93 16.18 2.58 10.13
CA ASN A 93 15.27 1.88 9.20
C ASN A 93 16.01 0.62 8.72
N PRO A 94 15.78 -0.56 9.32
CA PRO A 94 16.52 -1.77 8.96
C PRO A 94 16.11 -2.32 7.60
N LEU A 95 14.97 -1.85 7.06
CA LEU A 95 14.36 -2.35 5.83
C LEU A 95 14.88 -1.61 4.59
N PHE A 96 15.38 -0.38 4.77
CA PHE A 96 15.88 0.51 3.70
C PHE A 96 14.89 0.68 2.55
N VAL A 97 13.60 0.71 2.86
CA VAL A 97 12.54 1.05 1.93
C VAL A 97 11.99 2.42 2.32
N ALA A 98 11.88 3.30 1.33
CA ALA A 98 11.18 4.56 1.44
C ALA A 98 9.97 4.51 0.51
N GLU A 99 8.84 5.03 0.99
CA GLU A 99 7.59 5.13 0.22
C GLU A 99 7.21 6.60 0.09
N ARG A 100 6.59 6.94 -1.03
CA ARG A 100 5.93 8.24 -1.21
C ARG A 100 4.71 8.10 -2.09
N LEU A 101 3.79 9.05 -1.99
CA LEU A 101 2.70 9.18 -2.96
C LEU A 101 3.25 9.38 -4.37
N CYS A 102 2.52 8.88 -5.35
CA CYS A 102 2.86 9.03 -6.75
C CYS A 102 3.03 10.49 -7.17
N ALA A 103 4.24 10.85 -7.59
CA ALA A 103 4.52 12.18 -8.09
C ALA A 103 3.74 12.47 -9.38
N GLY A 104 3.09 13.64 -9.44
CA GLY A 104 2.34 14.10 -10.61
C GLY A 104 0.99 13.42 -10.83
N VAL A 105 0.50 12.65 -9.86
CA VAL A 105 -0.82 11.99 -9.91
C VAL A 105 -1.70 12.57 -8.80
N ASP A 106 -2.83 13.19 -9.17
CA ASP A 106 -3.85 13.55 -8.19
C ASP A 106 -4.62 12.30 -7.75
N GLN A 107 -4.52 11.98 -6.47
CA GLN A 107 -5.19 10.85 -5.83
C GLN A 107 -6.04 11.32 -4.64
N SER A 108 -6.37 12.62 -4.59
CA SER A 108 -7.03 13.26 -3.45
C SER A 108 -8.49 12.83 -3.28
N MET A 109 -9.13 12.31 -4.33
CA MET A 109 -10.46 11.73 -4.24
C MET A 109 -10.40 10.29 -3.75
N SER A 110 -11.30 9.91 -2.84
CA SER A 110 -11.43 8.54 -2.36
C SER A 110 -11.71 7.55 -3.48
N CYS A 111 -11.24 6.32 -3.34
CA CYS A 111 -11.60 5.22 -4.23
C CYS A 111 -13.05 4.80 -4.05
N VAL A 112 -13.70 4.42 -5.14
CA VAL A 112 -15.00 3.72 -5.11
C VAL A 112 -14.72 2.22 -4.96
N SER A 113 -15.42 1.58 -4.04
CA SER A 113 -15.32 0.15 -3.76
C SER A 113 -16.71 -0.48 -3.57
N LYS A 114 -16.79 -1.80 -3.74
CA LYS A 114 -17.97 -2.61 -3.38
C LYS A 114 -18.13 -2.62 -1.86
N GLN A 115 -19.37 -2.81 -1.39
CA GLN A 115 -19.62 -3.26 -0.04
C GLN A 115 -19.24 -4.75 0.10
N VAL A 116 -18.75 -5.13 1.28
CA VAL A 116 -18.49 -6.53 1.65
C VAL A 116 -19.43 -6.85 2.80
N ASP A 117 -20.26 -7.88 2.61
CA ASP A 117 -21.32 -8.28 3.55
C ASP A 117 -22.26 -7.12 3.94
N GLY A 118 -22.53 -6.20 3.00
CA GLY A 118 -23.38 -5.03 3.23
C GLY A 118 -22.72 -3.88 4.00
N HIS A 119 -21.40 -3.93 4.21
CA HIS A 119 -20.67 -2.94 4.99
C HIS A 119 -19.45 -2.37 4.23
N CYS A 120 -18.98 -1.21 4.68
CA CYS A 120 -17.78 -0.55 4.15
C CYS A 120 -16.51 -0.83 4.98
N ARG A 121 -16.54 -1.81 5.88
CA ARG A 121 -15.33 -2.28 6.55
C ARG A 121 -14.63 -3.31 5.66
N LEU A 122 -13.78 -2.83 4.75
CA LEU A 122 -13.08 -3.68 3.77
C LEU A 122 -11.80 -4.31 4.33
N TRP A 123 -11.31 -3.85 5.47
CA TRP A 123 -10.14 -4.42 6.13
C TRP A 123 -10.29 -4.33 7.66
N PRO A 124 -9.80 -5.32 8.43
CA PRO A 124 -9.37 -6.65 7.98
C PRO A 124 -10.53 -7.49 7.44
N ASN A 125 -10.22 -8.51 6.65
CA ASN A 125 -11.20 -9.47 6.16
C ASN A 125 -10.74 -10.91 6.47
N PRO A 126 -11.45 -11.64 7.35
CA PRO A 126 -11.04 -12.97 7.80
C PRO A 126 -11.13 -14.04 6.70
N ASN A 127 -11.85 -13.78 5.60
CA ASN A 127 -11.99 -14.72 4.49
C ASN A 127 -10.77 -14.75 3.56
N ILE A 128 -9.80 -13.85 3.76
CA ILE A 128 -8.56 -13.82 2.98
C ILE A 128 -7.54 -14.74 3.65
N ALA A 129 -7.21 -15.84 2.99
CA ALA A 129 -6.15 -16.73 3.46
C ALA A 129 -4.78 -16.03 3.37
N LEU A 130 -4.05 -15.96 4.48
CA LEU A 130 -2.67 -15.44 4.55
C LEU A 130 -1.73 -16.57 4.97
N PRO A 131 -1.40 -17.53 4.07
CA PRO A 131 -0.57 -18.67 4.42
C PRO A 131 0.85 -18.25 4.84
N ASN A 132 1.49 -19.05 5.70
CA ASN A 132 2.83 -18.82 6.26
C ASN A 132 2.96 -17.56 7.12
N VAL A 133 1.86 -16.89 7.45
CA VAL A 133 1.80 -15.82 8.44
C VAL A 133 1.57 -16.46 9.82
N THR A 134 2.40 -16.09 10.80
CA THR A 134 2.23 -16.59 12.18
C THR A 134 1.02 -15.92 12.84
N GLU A 135 0.45 -16.56 13.86
CA GLU A 135 -0.70 -16.00 14.60
C GLU A 135 -0.42 -14.60 15.17
N SER A 136 0.75 -14.40 15.78
CA SER A 136 1.21 -13.08 16.25
C SER A 136 1.28 -12.03 15.14
N MET A 137 1.65 -12.44 13.92
CA MET A 137 1.71 -11.53 12.77
C MET A 137 0.31 -11.27 12.21
N HIS A 138 -0.61 -12.24 12.29
CA HIS A 138 -2.02 -12.03 11.96
C HIS A 138 -2.66 -10.96 12.84
N GLU A 139 -2.38 -10.96 14.14
CA GLU A 139 -2.87 -9.92 15.05
C GLU A 139 -2.39 -8.53 14.64
N ILE A 140 -1.10 -8.40 14.32
CA ILE A 140 -0.52 -7.15 13.83
C ILE A 140 -1.20 -6.72 12.53
N ILE A 141 -1.25 -7.61 11.54
CA ILE A 141 -1.83 -7.36 10.21
C ILE A 141 -3.30 -6.93 10.32
N ASN A 142 -4.08 -7.60 11.17
CA ASN A 142 -5.49 -7.29 11.38
C ASN A 142 -5.69 -5.98 12.16
N GLY A 143 -4.72 -5.60 12.98
CA GLY A 143 -4.69 -4.32 13.68
C GLY A 143 -4.25 -3.13 12.80
N LEU A 144 -3.65 -3.38 11.63
CA LEU A 144 -3.27 -2.31 10.71
C LEU A 144 -4.51 -1.63 10.14
N GLU A 145 -4.62 -0.33 10.39
CA GLU A 145 -5.69 0.51 9.84
C GLU A 145 -5.38 0.91 8.39
N TYR A 146 -5.26 -0.08 7.50
CA TYR A 146 -4.81 0.09 6.11
C TYR A 146 -5.76 0.94 5.27
N LEU A 147 -7.07 0.74 5.42
CA LEU A 147 -8.12 1.48 4.70
C LEU A 147 -9.13 2.05 5.68
N SER A 148 -9.55 3.28 5.43
CA SER A 148 -10.70 3.91 6.07
C SER A 148 -11.75 4.21 5.01
N CYS A 149 -12.99 3.79 5.23
CA CYS A 149 -14.06 3.92 4.25
C CYS A 149 -15.37 4.45 4.86
N VAL A 150 -16.15 5.15 4.05
CA VAL A 150 -17.49 5.63 4.38
C VAL A 150 -18.50 5.16 3.30
N PRO A 151 -19.78 4.97 3.64
CA PRO A 151 -20.79 4.55 2.66
C PRO A 151 -21.19 5.68 1.71
N GLU A 152 -21.43 5.33 0.45
CA GLU A 152 -22.09 6.16 -0.58
C GLU A 152 -23.16 5.29 -1.26
N GLY A 153 -24.39 5.31 -0.74
CA GLY A 153 -25.46 4.42 -1.19
C GLY A 153 -25.10 2.93 -1.00
N THR A 154 -25.01 2.19 -2.11
CA THR A 154 -24.61 0.76 -2.13
C THR A 154 -23.10 0.55 -2.36
N GLN A 155 -22.33 1.63 -2.42
CA GLN A 155 -20.89 1.63 -2.61
C GLN A 155 -20.17 2.16 -1.38
N CYS A 156 -18.84 2.03 -1.39
CA CYS A 156 -17.95 2.55 -0.36
C CYS A 156 -16.96 3.52 -0.97
N ARG A 157 -16.62 4.54 -0.19
CA ARG A 157 -15.61 5.55 -0.50
C ARG A 157 -14.44 5.36 0.44
N CYS A 158 -13.27 5.04 -0.09
CA CYS A 158 -12.12 4.58 0.70
C CYS A 158 -10.86 5.42 0.46
N CYS A 159 -10.12 5.67 1.53
CA CYS A 159 -8.79 6.26 1.51
C CYS A 159 -7.82 5.34 2.27
N CYS A 160 -6.57 5.29 1.84
CA CYS A 160 -5.51 4.57 2.52
C CYS A 160 -4.97 5.39 3.69
N HIS A 161 -4.46 4.68 4.69
CA HIS A 161 -3.70 5.30 5.77
C HIS A 161 -2.62 6.27 5.24
N PRO A 162 -2.40 7.45 5.85
CA PRO A 162 -3.04 7.99 7.07
C PRO A 162 -4.31 8.81 6.83
N PHE A 163 -4.99 8.64 5.69
CA PHE A 163 -6.14 9.45 5.31
C PHE A 163 -7.47 8.78 5.62
N VAL A 164 -8.52 9.61 5.76
CA VAL A 164 -9.92 9.20 5.89
C VAL A 164 -10.75 9.99 4.86
N PRO A 165 -11.78 9.38 4.23
CA PRO A 165 -12.67 10.11 3.34
C PRO A 165 -13.55 11.08 4.14
N ASN A 166 -13.63 12.32 3.67
CA ASN A 166 -14.68 13.23 4.08
C ASN A 166 -16.06 12.66 3.68
N PRO A 167 -17.04 12.55 4.59
CA PRO A 167 -18.31 11.89 4.30
C PRO A 167 -19.23 12.66 3.34
N VAL A 168 -18.90 13.92 3.02
CA VAL A 168 -19.70 14.78 2.13
C VAL A 168 -18.98 14.99 0.80
N THR A 169 -17.69 15.35 0.84
CA THR A 169 -16.92 15.66 -0.39
C THR A 169 -16.21 14.44 -0.96
N PHE A 170 -16.05 13.38 -0.16
CA PHE A 170 -15.25 12.19 -0.48
C PHE A 170 -13.80 12.49 -0.86
N ARG A 171 -13.27 13.65 -0.47
CA ARG A 171 -11.84 13.93 -0.51
C ARG A 171 -11.15 13.23 0.66
N CYS A 172 -9.94 12.74 0.43
CA CYS A 172 -9.12 12.14 1.46
C CYS A 172 -8.45 13.23 2.29
N GLU A 173 -8.75 13.25 3.57
CA GLU A 173 -8.23 14.19 4.56
C GLU A 173 -7.35 13.43 5.54
N LEU A 174 -6.28 14.06 6.04
CA LEU A 174 -5.43 13.45 7.06
C LEU A 174 -6.27 13.15 8.31
N LYS A 175 -6.08 11.98 8.90
CA LYS A 175 -6.76 11.68 10.16
C LYS A 175 -6.29 12.65 11.25
N PRO A 176 -7.18 13.06 12.18
CA PRO A 176 -6.89 14.10 13.17
C PRO A 176 -5.59 13.88 13.95
N GLN A 177 -5.25 12.64 14.29
CA GLN A 177 -4.02 12.30 15.02
C GLN A 177 -2.72 12.64 14.28
N PHE A 178 -2.78 12.91 12.96
CA PHE A 178 -1.62 13.28 12.14
C PHE A 178 -1.58 14.77 11.79
N ILE A 179 -2.57 15.57 12.21
CA ILE A 179 -2.64 17.01 11.89
C ILE A 179 -1.81 17.85 12.89
N LEU A 180 -1.56 17.33 14.09
CA LEU A 180 -0.96 18.09 15.20
C LEU A 180 0.55 17.84 15.41
N ASN A 181 1.25 17.29 14.41
CA ASN A 181 2.71 17.12 14.44
C ASN A 181 3.42 18.08 13.48
#